data_AF-A0A9E3DCW4-F1
#
_entry.id   AF-A0A9E3DCW4-F1
#
_cell.length_a   1.000
_cell.length_b   1.000
_cell.length_c   1.000
_cell.angle_alpha   90.00
_cell.angle_beta   90.00
_cell.angle_gamma   90.00
#
_symmetry.space_group_name_H-M   'P 1'
#
loop_
_entity.id
_entity.type
_entity.pdbx_description
1 polymer ?
#
loop_
_entity_poly.entity_id
_entity_poly.type
_entity_poly.pdbx_seq_one_letter_code
_entity_poly.pdbx_strand_id
1 'polypeptide(L)'
;MANKDLSAQFEKISDQANTATQHLRAAGQRTRDQLAADAASARERATAAANQLKANADSARDKASSHWQDIREKWQAHVAKVQTSVKEKKEKVDAEMADTDANIALSYALDAIDFAAAAVDEAESAALDAMSARAEAEALRR
;
A
#
# COMPACT_ATOMS: atom_id res chain seq x y z
N MET A 1 0.16 -3.62 26.43
CA MET A 1 0.75 -2.50 25.66
C MET A 1 0.79 -2.80 24.16
N ALA A 2 1.32 -3.94 23.72
CA ALA A 2 1.38 -4.31 22.29
C ALA A 2 0.04 -4.23 21.49
N ASN A 3 -1.11 -4.57 22.09
CA ASN A 3 -2.40 -4.49 21.39
C ASN A 3 -2.85 -3.03 21.11
N LYS A 4 -2.44 -2.09 21.97
CA LYS A 4 -2.74 -0.66 21.81
C LYS A 4 -1.88 -0.03 20.70
N ASP A 5 -0.69 -0.59 20.45
CA ASP A 5 0.16 -0.18 19.33
C ASP A 5 -0.39 -0.67 17.99
N LEU A 6 -0.97 -1.88 17.93
CA LEU A 6 -1.53 -2.44 16.68
C LEU A 6 -2.79 -1.70 16.23
N SER A 7 -3.73 -1.45 17.14
CA SER A 7 -4.93 -0.64 16.85
C SER A 7 -4.57 0.74 16.30
N ALA A 8 -3.58 1.42 16.89
CA ALA A 8 -3.09 2.69 16.38
C ALA A 8 -2.46 2.61 14.96
N GLN A 9 -1.86 1.47 14.58
CA GLN A 9 -1.38 1.28 13.20
C GLN A 9 -2.55 1.12 12.21
N PHE A 10 -3.62 0.41 12.58
CA PHE A 10 -4.82 0.31 11.75
C PHE A 10 -5.52 1.67 11.59
N GLU A 11 -5.62 2.45 12.66
CA GLU A 11 -6.15 3.83 12.60
C GLU A 11 -5.35 4.70 11.63
N LYS A 12 -4.01 4.61 11.68
CA LYS A 12 -3.15 5.33 10.74
C LYS A 12 -3.40 4.95 9.27
N ILE A 13 -3.63 3.67 8.98
CA ILE A 13 -3.98 3.20 7.62
C ILE A 13 -5.34 3.78 7.20
N SER A 14 -6.31 3.77 8.12
CA SER A 14 -7.65 4.35 7.89
C SER A 14 -7.56 5.85 7.55
N ASP A 15 -6.78 6.62 8.30
CA ASP A 15 -6.57 8.05 8.06
C ASP A 15 -5.92 8.32 6.69
N GLN A 16 -4.94 7.48 6.31
CA GLN A 16 -4.29 7.56 4.99
C GLN A 16 -5.28 7.29 3.85
N ALA A 17 -6.11 6.24 3.98
CA ALA A 17 -7.13 5.90 2.99
C ALA A 17 -8.21 6.99 2.88
N ASN A 18 -8.63 7.57 4.01
CA ASN A 18 -9.58 8.68 4.04
C ASN A 18 -9.00 9.94 3.37
N THR A 19 -7.74 10.26 3.64
CA THR A 19 -7.04 11.39 2.99
C THR A 19 -6.99 11.20 1.46
N ALA A 20 -6.64 10.00 0.98
CA ALA A 20 -6.64 9.70 -0.45
C ALA A 20 -8.03 9.85 -1.08
N THR A 21 -9.08 9.40 -0.38
CA THR A 21 -10.47 9.55 -0.81
C THR A 21 -10.87 11.03 -0.93
N GLN A 22 -10.49 11.87 0.04
CA GLN A 22 -10.75 13.31 0.00
C GLN A 22 -10.04 13.99 -1.17
N HIS A 23 -8.78 13.64 -1.43
CA HIS A 23 -8.04 14.14 -2.59
C HIS A 23 -8.70 13.76 -3.91
N LEU A 24 -9.16 12.51 -4.08
CA LEU A 24 -9.87 12.06 -5.28
C LEU A 24 -11.21 12.78 -5.47
N ARG A 25 -11.97 13.01 -4.39
CA ARG A 25 -13.21 13.80 -4.47
C ARG A 25 -12.95 15.23 -4.90
N ALA A 26 -11.89 15.85 -4.40
CA ALA A 26 -11.50 17.20 -4.78
C ALA A 26 -10.97 17.28 -6.23
N ALA A 27 -10.38 16.20 -6.76
CA ALA A 27 -9.82 16.15 -8.10
C ALA A 27 -10.84 16.50 -9.20
N GLY A 28 -12.11 16.14 -9.03
CA GLY A 28 -13.18 16.47 -9.99
C GLY A 28 -13.44 17.98 -10.18
N GLN A 29 -12.87 18.83 -9.32
CA GLN A 29 -13.01 20.29 -9.37
C GLN A 29 -11.71 21.01 -9.77
N ARG A 30 -10.64 20.27 -10.07
CA ARG A 30 -9.29 20.80 -10.30
C ARG A 30 -8.97 20.98 -11.78
N THR A 31 -8.12 21.96 -12.08
CA THR A 31 -7.55 22.13 -13.41
C THR A 31 -6.53 21.03 -13.73
N ARG A 32 -6.20 20.84 -15.01
CA ARG A 32 -5.17 19.89 -15.45
C ARG A 32 -3.84 20.04 -14.70
N ASP A 33 -3.38 21.28 -14.53
CA ASP A 33 -2.09 21.56 -13.89
C ASP A 33 -2.11 21.23 -12.39
N GLN A 34 -3.26 21.49 -11.73
CA GLN A 34 -3.47 21.09 -10.34
C GLN A 34 -3.48 19.57 -10.19
N LEU A 35 -4.20 18.85 -11.07
CA LEU A 35 -4.21 17.39 -11.11
C LEU A 35 -2.82 16.79 -11.33
N ALA A 36 -2.01 17.41 -12.20
CA ALA A 36 -0.63 16.99 -12.43
C ALA A 36 0.25 17.17 -11.18
N ALA A 37 0.09 18.28 -10.45
CA ALA A 37 0.80 18.52 -9.19
C ALA A 37 0.38 17.52 -8.10
N ASP A 38 -0.91 17.23 -7.99
CA ASP A 38 -1.43 16.24 -7.04
C ASP A 38 -0.89 14.84 -7.33
N ALA A 39 -0.86 14.44 -8.60
CA ALA A 39 -0.32 13.17 -9.04
C ALA A 39 1.18 13.06 -8.74
N ALA A 40 1.95 14.14 -8.94
CA ALA A 40 3.38 14.18 -8.59
C ALA A 40 3.59 14.00 -7.08
N SER A 41 2.84 14.75 -6.26
CA SER A 41 2.91 14.65 -4.80
C SER A 41 2.50 13.27 -4.29
N ALA A 42 1.47 12.65 -4.90
CA ALA A 42 1.07 11.28 -4.58
C ALA A 42 2.16 10.27 -4.93
N ARG A 43 2.84 10.43 -6.07
CA ARG A 43 3.98 9.57 -6.47
C ARG A 43 5.14 9.70 -5.49
N GLU A 44 5.49 10.91 -5.06
CA GLU A 44 6.55 11.12 -4.07
C GLU A 44 6.25 10.42 -2.74
N ARG A 45 5.00 10.55 -2.23
CA ARG A 45 4.56 9.83 -1.03
C ARG A 45 4.64 8.32 -1.21
N ALA A 46 4.21 7.80 -2.36
CA ALA A 46 4.28 6.37 -2.66
C ALA A 46 5.74 5.87 -2.71
N THR A 47 6.66 6.62 -3.32
CA THR A 47 8.09 6.32 -3.33
C THR A 47 8.68 6.34 -1.92
N ALA A 48 8.34 7.34 -1.11
CA ALA A 48 8.79 7.42 0.28
C ALA A 48 8.31 6.21 1.11
N ALA A 49 7.04 5.83 0.97
CA ALA A 49 6.47 4.66 1.63
C ALA A 49 7.17 3.36 1.19
N ALA A 50 7.41 3.19 -0.11
CA ALA A 50 8.14 2.03 -0.65
C ALA A 50 9.58 1.94 -0.11
N ASN A 51 10.28 3.07 -0.01
CA ASN A 51 11.63 3.13 0.56
C ASN A 51 11.63 2.79 2.05
N GLN A 52 10.65 3.30 2.80
CA GLN A 52 10.49 2.97 4.21
C GLN A 52 10.22 1.48 4.42
N LEU A 53 9.35 0.89 3.59
CA LEU A 53 9.06 -0.55 3.62
C LEU A 53 10.33 -1.37 3.37
N LYS A 54 11.14 -0.98 2.39
CA LYS A 54 12.43 -1.61 2.08
C LYS A 54 13.42 -1.50 3.25
N ALA A 55 13.55 -0.33 3.86
CA ALA A 55 14.44 -0.12 5.01
C ALA A 55 14.02 -0.97 6.22
N ASN A 56 12.72 -1.02 6.52
CA ASN A 56 12.17 -1.89 7.54
C ASN A 56 12.46 -3.37 7.22
N ALA A 57 12.36 -3.76 5.94
CA ALA A 57 12.64 -5.12 5.50
C ALA A 57 14.09 -5.54 5.74
N ASP A 58 15.04 -4.64 5.49
CA ASP A 58 16.46 -4.92 5.68
C ASP A 58 16.82 -4.98 7.18
N SER A 59 16.13 -4.22 8.04
CA SER A 59 16.26 -4.33 9.51
C SER A 59 15.62 -5.59 10.12
N ALA A 60 14.60 -6.15 9.45
CA ALA A 60 13.88 -7.34 9.92
C ALA A 60 14.55 -8.66 9.50
N ARG A 61 15.64 -8.63 8.70
CA ARG A 61 16.39 -9.82 8.27
C ARG A 61 16.88 -10.69 9.42
N ASP A 62 17.12 -10.10 10.60
CA ASP A 62 17.51 -10.84 11.81
C ASP A 62 16.34 -11.60 12.46
N LYS A 63 15.10 -11.37 12.01
CA LYS A 63 13.86 -12.07 12.41
C LYS A 63 13.10 -12.61 11.20
N ALA A 64 13.81 -13.30 10.30
CA ALA A 64 13.28 -13.87 9.07
C ALA A 64 12.08 -14.82 9.33
N SER A 65 10.86 -14.29 9.33
CA SER A 65 9.66 -15.08 9.10
C SER A 65 9.46 -15.19 7.59
N SER A 66 9.16 -16.40 7.11
CA SER A 66 8.80 -16.67 5.71
C SER A 66 7.69 -15.73 5.22
N HIS A 67 6.73 -15.43 6.11
CA HIS A 67 5.63 -14.49 5.87
C HIS A 67 6.09 -13.11 5.39
N TRP A 68 7.20 -12.59 5.93
CA TRP A 68 7.70 -11.27 5.53
C TRP A 68 8.32 -11.28 4.12
N GLN A 69 8.99 -12.37 3.75
CA GLN A 69 9.55 -12.52 2.41
C GLN A 69 8.42 -12.59 1.38
N ASP A 70 7.35 -13.31 1.67
CA ASP A 70 6.17 -13.41 0.80
C ASP A 70 5.49 -12.05 0.58
N ILE A 71 5.33 -11.25 1.63
CA ILE A 71 4.77 -9.88 1.53
C ILE A 71 5.66 -9.00 0.65
N ARG A 72 6.98 -9.06 0.84
CA ARG A 72 7.96 -8.29 0.07
C ARG A 72 7.91 -8.68 -1.41
N GLU A 73 7.86 -9.97 -1.73
CA GLU A 73 7.80 -10.46 -3.11
C GLU A 73 6.50 -10.05 -3.81
N LYS A 74 5.35 -10.19 -3.14
CA LYS A 74 4.05 -9.73 -3.65
C LYS A 74 4.07 -8.23 -3.96
N TRP A 75 4.63 -7.42 -3.05
CA TRP A 75 4.79 -5.98 -3.27
C TRP A 75 5.73 -5.65 -4.43
N GLN A 76 6.89 -6.31 -4.52
CA GLN A 76 7.85 -6.09 -5.61
C GLN A 76 7.26 -6.46 -6.97
N ALA A 77 6.56 -7.59 -7.07
CA ALA A 77 5.87 -8.01 -8.28
C ALA A 77 4.81 -6.97 -8.70
N HIS A 78 4.04 -6.47 -7.73
CA HIS A 78 3.04 -5.44 -7.96
C HIS A 78 3.67 -4.13 -8.46
N VAL A 79 4.75 -3.64 -7.83
CA VAL A 79 5.48 -2.43 -8.27
C VAL A 79 6.15 -2.62 -9.64
N ALA A 80 6.71 -3.80 -9.93
CA ALA A 80 7.35 -4.08 -11.21
C ALA A 80 6.34 -4.07 -12.37
N LYS A 81 5.15 -4.66 -12.17
CA LYS A 81 4.03 -4.61 -13.14
C LYS A 81 3.73 -3.17 -13.58
N VAL A 82 3.78 -2.22 -12.64
CA VAL A 82 3.53 -0.79 -12.88
C VAL A 82 4.60 -0.13 -13.71
N GLN A 83 5.87 -0.33 -13.34
CA GLN A 83 6.98 0.35 -14.00
C GLN A 83 7.08 -0.04 -15.47
N THR A 84 6.74 -1.29 -15.81
CA THR A 84 6.68 -1.79 -17.18
C THR A 84 5.53 -1.14 -17.95
N SER A 85 4.30 -1.15 -17.42
CA SER A 85 3.13 -0.57 -18.09
C SER A 85 3.26 0.94 -18.35
N VAL A 86 3.96 1.68 -17.48
CA VAL A 86 4.21 3.12 -17.65
C VAL A 86 5.36 3.41 -18.63
N LYS A 87 6.39 2.56 -18.72
CA LYS A 87 7.53 2.77 -19.63
C LYS A 87 7.20 2.50 -21.09
N GLU A 88 6.37 1.50 -21.38
CA GLU A 88 6.06 1.06 -22.75
C GLU A 88 5.27 2.09 -23.58
N LYS A 89 4.74 3.16 -22.97
CA LYS A 89 3.79 4.09 -23.61
C LYS A 89 4.25 5.53 -23.76
N LYS A 90 5.46 5.85 -23.27
CA LYS A 90 6.00 7.22 -23.23
C LYS A 90 6.40 7.81 -24.59
N GLU A 91 6.25 7.09 -25.70
CA GLU A 91 6.83 7.47 -27.01
C GLU A 91 5.85 7.99 -28.09
N LYS A 92 4.56 8.19 -27.80
CA LYS A 92 3.61 8.81 -28.76
C LYS A 92 2.60 9.69 -28.02
N VAL A 93 2.15 10.80 -28.63
CA VAL A 93 1.22 11.75 -28.00
C VAL A 93 -0.02 11.86 -28.89
N ASP A 94 -1.05 11.07 -28.58
CA ASP A 94 -2.40 11.16 -29.14
C ASP A 94 -3.43 11.01 -28.00
N ALA A 95 -4.64 11.55 -28.17
CA ALA A 95 -5.72 11.55 -27.18
C ALA A 95 -6.17 10.13 -26.78
N GLU A 96 -6.20 9.19 -27.73
CA GLU A 96 -6.52 7.77 -27.45
C GLU A 96 -5.48 7.12 -26.52
N MET A 97 -4.22 7.54 -26.63
CA MET A 97 -3.18 7.07 -25.71
C MET A 97 -3.33 7.67 -24.32
N ALA A 98 -3.67 8.96 -24.22
CA ALA A 98 -3.90 9.60 -22.93
C ALA A 98 -5.06 8.94 -22.17
N ASP A 99 -6.13 8.56 -22.87
CA ASP A 99 -7.25 7.81 -22.29
C ASP A 99 -6.85 6.39 -21.89
N THR A 100 -6.08 5.70 -22.74
CA THR A 100 -5.53 4.37 -22.43
C THR A 100 -4.61 4.42 -21.19
N ASP A 101 -3.77 5.44 -21.07
CA ASP A 101 -2.87 5.64 -19.93
C ASP A 101 -3.65 5.91 -18.64
N ALA A 102 -4.74 6.68 -18.73
CA ALA A 102 -5.65 6.91 -17.60
C ALA A 102 -6.30 5.59 -17.15
N ASN A 103 -6.81 4.78 -18.09
CA ASN A 103 -7.42 3.48 -17.79
C ASN A 103 -6.44 2.51 -17.11
N ILE A 104 -5.19 2.46 -17.57
CA ILE A 104 -4.14 1.66 -16.93
C ILE A 104 -3.83 2.17 -15.52
N ALA A 105 -3.71 3.49 -15.35
CA ALA A 105 -3.46 4.08 -14.04
C ALA A 105 -4.61 3.80 -13.05
N LEU A 106 -5.85 3.83 -13.51
CA LEU A 106 -7.03 3.48 -12.71
C LEU A 106 -7.06 1.99 -12.35
N SER A 107 -6.83 1.10 -13.32
CA SER A 107 -6.72 -0.35 -13.06
C SER A 107 -5.63 -0.64 -12.04
N TYR A 108 -4.50 0.05 -12.11
CA TYR A 108 -3.44 -0.09 -11.12
C TYR A 108 -3.87 0.40 -9.73
N ALA A 109 -4.52 1.56 -9.65
CA ALA A 109 -5.02 2.06 -8.37
C ALA A 109 -5.97 1.06 -7.71
N LEU A 110 -6.83 0.39 -8.48
CA LEU A 110 -7.69 -0.69 -8.00
C LEU A 110 -6.89 -1.90 -7.49
N ASP A 111 -5.96 -2.43 -8.30
CA ASP A 111 -5.10 -3.55 -7.87
C ASP A 111 -4.35 -3.23 -6.55
N ALA A 112 -3.90 -1.98 -6.38
CA ALA A 112 -3.19 -1.53 -5.19
C ALA A 112 -4.09 -1.41 -3.95
N ILE A 113 -5.33 -0.95 -4.15
CA ILE A 113 -6.36 -0.90 -3.09
C ILE A 113 -6.71 -2.31 -2.63
N ASP A 114 -6.92 -3.24 -3.57
CA ASP A 114 -7.24 -4.64 -3.26
C ASP A 114 -6.10 -5.31 -2.48
N PHE A 115 -4.84 -5.06 -2.89
CA PHE A 115 -3.68 -5.53 -2.16
C PHE A 115 -3.62 -4.96 -0.74
N ALA A 116 -3.86 -3.66 -0.58
CA ALA A 116 -3.84 -3.01 0.73
C ALA A 116 -4.94 -3.55 1.66
N ALA A 117 -6.14 -3.78 1.14
CA ALA A 117 -7.24 -4.38 1.89
C ALA A 117 -6.88 -5.79 2.37
N ALA A 118 -6.38 -6.65 1.48
CA ALA A 118 -5.94 -8.00 1.83
C ALA A 118 -4.81 -8.00 2.88
N ALA A 119 -3.89 -7.04 2.81
CA ALA A 119 -2.82 -6.91 3.79
C ALA A 119 -3.32 -6.45 5.18
N VAL A 120 -4.38 -5.64 5.24
CA VAL A 120 -5.04 -5.25 6.50
C VAL A 120 -5.72 -6.47 7.15
N ASP A 121 -6.46 -7.25 6.38
CA ASP A 121 -7.15 -8.46 6.87
C ASP A 121 -6.14 -9.49 7.42
N GLU A 122 -5.04 -9.72 6.71
CA GLU A 122 -3.96 -10.62 7.15
C GLU A 122 -3.30 -10.13 8.45
N ALA A 123 -3.07 -8.83 8.58
CA ALA A 123 -2.48 -8.25 9.79
C ALA A 123 -3.40 -8.39 11.01
N GLU A 124 -4.71 -8.25 10.82
CA GLU A 124 -5.71 -8.47 11.88
C GLU A 124 -5.70 -9.93 12.32
N SER A 125 -5.74 -10.86 11.36
CA SER A 125 -5.67 -12.30 11.62
C SER A 125 -4.44 -12.67 12.47
N ALA A 126 -3.25 -12.25 12.05
CA ALA A 126 -2.01 -12.52 12.77
C ALA A 126 -1.99 -11.90 14.19
N ALA A 127 -2.60 -10.73 14.37
CA ALA A 127 -2.73 -10.10 15.68
C ALA A 127 -3.63 -10.91 16.63
N LEU A 128 -4.78 -11.38 16.13
CA LEU A 128 -5.71 -12.21 16.88
C LEU A 128 -5.09 -13.56 17.24
N ASP A 129 -4.38 -14.20 16.32
CA ASP A 129 -3.64 -15.44 16.60
C ASP A 129 -2.61 -15.25 17.71
N ALA A 130 -1.83 -14.16 17.66
CA ALA A 130 -0.86 -13.85 18.70
C ALA A 130 -1.53 -13.57 20.07
N MET A 131 -2.70 -12.95 20.09
CA MET A 131 -3.48 -12.73 21.32
C MET A 131 -4.01 -14.05 21.89
N SER A 132 -4.54 -14.93 21.03
CA SER A 132 -5.03 -16.26 21.40
C SER A 132 -3.92 -17.11 22.02
N ALA A 133 -2.76 -17.20 21.35
CA ALA A 133 -1.60 -17.96 21.84
C ALA A 133 -1.09 -17.45 23.20
N ARG A 134 -1.16 -16.14 23.45
CA ARG A 134 -0.81 -15.57 24.77
C ARG A 134 -1.81 -15.96 25.85
N ALA A 135 -3.10 -15.91 25.55
CA ALA A 135 -4.15 -16.32 26.48
C ALA A 135 -4.02 -17.80 26.85
N GLU A 136 -3.73 -18.67 25.87
CA GLU A 136 -3.46 -20.09 26.10
C GLU A 136 -2.22 -20.31 26.97
N ALA A 137 -1.11 -19.63 26.68
CA ALA A 137 0.11 -19.72 27.49
C ALA A 137 -0.10 -19.25 28.93
N GLU A 138 -0.97 -18.26 29.17
CA GLU A 138 -1.36 -17.84 30.51
C GLU A 138 -2.24 -18.87 31.21
N ALA A 139 -3.16 -19.53 30.48
CA ALA A 139 -4.00 -20.59 31.02
C ALA A 139 -3.18 -21.82 31.44
N LEU A 140 -2.17 -22.20 30.65
CA LEU A 140 -1.28 -23.33 30.94
C LEU A 140 -0.29 -23.08 32.08
N ARG A 141 -0.10 -21.81 32.49
CA ARG A 141 0.75 -21.43 33.63
C ARG A 141 0.00 -21.40 34.97
N ARG A 142 -1.31 -21.61 34.98
CA ARG A 142 -2.16 -21.67 36.17
C ARG A 142 -2.34 -23.10 36.63
#